data_AF-K5YY16-F1
#
_entry.id   AF-K5YY16-F1
#
_cell.length_a   1.000
_cell.length_b   1.000
_cell.length_c   1.000
_cell.angle_alpha   90.00
_cell.angle_beta   90.00
_cell.angle_gamma   90.00
#
_symmetry.space_group_name_H-M   'P 1'
#
loop_
_entity.id
_entity.type
_entity.pdbx_description
1 polymer ?
#
loop_
_entity_poly.entity_id
_entity_poly.type
_entity_poly.pdbx_seq_one_letter_code
_entity_poly.pdbx_strand_id
1 'polypeptide(L)'
;MGKQKRIAFFHEDDYCQTEILPLAAKNFCLKQMNEIDDFSQEHQLESGLFTDIFIRENTPHGIEELGLRPEQLNEALNFLPSYDLVETGYSSYREESEATFGRGNGYGQNFFWSINESGVVNAIWLDIEVAPITMDMWRKSLISLGETAPVLLADWNCSLCVDLTNSSDIEEYIKEKSRL
;
A
#
# COMPACT_ATOMS: atom_id res chain seq x y z
N MET A 1 -31.02 0.62 17.89
CA MET A 1 -30.47 0.40 16.53
C MET A 1 -29.02 0.01 16.69
N GLY A 2 -28.63 -1.18 16.25
CA GLY A 2 -27.21 -1.58 16.25
C GLY A 2 -26.42 -0.67 15.31
N LYS A 3 -25.18 -0.34 15.67
CA LYS A 3 -24.27 0.42 14.81
C LYS A 3 -24.08 -0.36 13.50
N GLN A 4 -24.27 0.28 12.36
CA GLN A 4 -23.97 -0.33 11.05
C GLN A 4 -22.48 -0.64 10.97
N LYS A 5 -22.13 -1.90 10.65
CA LYS A 5 -20.75 -2.31 10.45
C LYS A 5 -20.16 -1.58 9.24
N ARG A 6 -18.94 -1.06 9.38
CA ARG A 6 -18.11 -0.56 8.28
C ARG A 6 -17.24 -1.71 7.77
N ILE A 7 -17.42 -2.06 6.51
CA ILE A 7 -16.66 -3.12 5.85
C ILE A 7 -15.79 -2.46 4.78
N ALA A 8 -14.49 -2.75 4.78
CA ALA A 8 -13.61 -2.42 3.68
C ALA A 8 -13.39 -3.65 2.81
N PHE A 9 -13.13 -3.43 1.53
CA PHE A 9 -12.85 -4.47 0.56
C PHE A 9 -11.64 -4.05 -0.27
N PHE A 10 -10.74 -4.99 -0.54
CA PHE A 10 -9.70 -4.84 -1.56
C PHE A 10 -9.77 -6.02 -2.52
N HIS A 11 -9.49 -5.79 -3.80
CA HIS A 11 -9.40 -6.87 -4.77
C HIS A 11 -8.13 -7.69 -4.53
N GLU A 12 -8.16 -9.01 -4.72
CA GLU A 12 -6.99 -9.86 -4.46
C GLU A 12 -5.75 -9.45 -5.29
N ASP A 13 -5.96 -9.02 -6.54
CA ASP A 13 -4.88 -8.53 -7.41
C ASP A 13 -4.24 -7.22 -6.91
N ASP A 14 -4.96 -6.42 -6.12
CA ASP A 14 -4.45 -5.14 -5.56
C ASP A 14 -3.58 -5.36 -4.32
N TYR A 15 -3.59 -6.57 -3.75
CA TYR A 15 -2.81 -6.89 -2.56
C TYR A 15 -1.32 -6.60 -2.80
N CYS A 16 -0.77 -5.71 -1.98
CA CYS A 16 0.62 -5.25 -2.06
C CYS A 16 1.06 -4.73 -3.45
N GLN A 17 0.15 -4.23 -4.29
CA GLN A 17 0.56 -3.47 -5.50
C GLN A 17 0.99 -2.04 -5.17
N THR A 18 0.43 -1.50 -4.08
CA THR A 18 0.92 -0.28 -3.45
C THR A 18 1.11 -0.58 -1.96
N GLU A 19 2.36 -0.67 -1.51
CA GLU A 19 2.69 -1.19 -0.19
C GLU A 19 3.71 -0.34 0.57
N ILE A 20 3.69 -0.47 1.90
CA ILE A 20 4.68 0.14 2.78
C ILE A 20 5.71 -0.91 3.18
N LEU A 21 6.97 -0.61 2.94
CA LEU A 21 8.10 -1.48 3.25
C LEU A 21 9.10 -0.75 4.16
N PRO A 22 10.01 -1.49 4.84
CA PRO A 22 11.13 -0.84 5.51
C PRO A 22 11.95 0.01 4.56
N LEU A 23 12.46 1.15 5.02
CA LEU A 23 13.31 2.02 4.22
C LEU A 23 14.57 1.29 3.70
N ALA A 24 15.03 0.27 4.44
CA ALA A 24 16.12 -0.61 4.03
C ALA A 24 15.86 -1.36 2.70
N ALA A 25 14.59 -1.56 2.31
CA ALA A 25 14.21 -2.20 1.06
C ALA A 25 14.37 -1.30 -0.18
N LYS A 26 14.71 0.00 -0.02
CA LYS A 26 14.71 0.99 -1.13
C LYS A 26 15.50 0.54 -2.36
N ASN A 27 16.73 0.08 -2.16
CA ASN A 27 17.57 -0.35 -3.29
C ASN A 27 17.01 -1.59 -3.99
N PHE A 28 16.38 -2.49 -3.23
CA PHE A 28 15.69 -3.66 -3.78
C PHE A 28 14.48 -3.22 -4.62
N CYS A 29 13.63 -2.34 -4.09
CA CYS A 29 12.47 -1.85 -4.83
C CYS A 29 12.87 -1.17 -6.14
N LEU A 30 13.85 -0.28 -6.10
CA LEU A 30 14.36 0.40 -7.30
C LEU A 30 14.93 -0.60 -8.32
N LYS A 31 15.65 -1.63 -7.87
CA LYS A 31 16.15 -2.70 -8.75
C LYS A 31 15.00 -3.45 -9.43
N GLN A 32 14.02 -3.93 -8.64
CA GLN A 32 12.87 -4.66 -9.16
C GLN A 32 12.01 -3.82 -10.12
N MET A 33 11.81 -2.53 -9.81
CA MET A 33 11.06 -1.62 -10.69
C MET A 33 11.74 -1.48 -12.06
N ASN A 34 13.07 -1.30 -12.10
CA ASN A 34 13.81 -1.27 -13.36
C ASN A 34 13.68 -2.61 -14.13
N GLU A 35 13.76 -3.74 -13.45
CA GLU A 35 13.58 -5.06 -14.08
C GLU A 35 12.17 -5.25 -14.64
N ILE A 36 11.14 -4.76 -13.94
CA ILE A 36 9.76 -4.76 -14.43
C ILE A 36 9.62 -3.87 -15.66
N ASP A 37 10.21 -2.67 -15.65
CA ASP A 37 10.16 -1.74 -16.78
C ASP A 37 10.86 -2.32 -18.01
N ASP A 38 12.04 -2.92 -17.84
CA ASP A 38 12.79 -3.59 -18.91
C ASP A 38 12.00 -4.79 -19.47
N PHE A 39 11.46 -5.64 -18.60
CA PHE A 39 10.64 -6.78 -18.98
C PHE A 39 9.37 -6.34 -19.72
N SER A 40 8.71 -5.29 -19.24
CA SER A 40 7.50 -4.74 -19.85
C SER A 40 7.78 -4.28 -21.27
N GLN A 41 8.92 -3.61 -21.52
CA GLN A 41 9.32 -3.18 -22.86
C GLN A 41 9.64 -4.36 -23.78
N GLU A 42 10.30 -5.41 -23.27
CA GLU A 42 10.64 -6.61 -24.07
C GLU A 42 9.38 -7.42 -24.45
N HIS A 43 8.40 -7.50 -23.55
CA HIS A 43 7.25 -8.38 -23.69
C HIS A 43 5.97 -7.70 -24.18
N GLN A 44 5.96 -6.37 -24.35
CA GLN A 44 4.83 -5.62 -24.87
C GLN A 44 4.71 -5.75 -26.39
N LEU A 45 3.55 -6.22 -26.84
CA LEU A 45 3.18 -6.28 -28.25
C LEU A 45 2.69 -4.90 -28.74
N GLU A 46 2.71 -4.69 -30.07
CA GLU A 46 2.14 -3.46 -30.68
C GLU A 46 0.66 -3.22 -30.33
N SER A 47 -0.07 -4.27 -29.96
CA SER A 47 -1.46 -4.18 -29.49
C SER A 47 -1.61 -3.63 -28.06
N GLY A 48 -0.51 -3.43 -27.34
CA GLY A 48 -0.47 -3.08 -25.92
C GLY A 48 -0.65 -4.28 -24.97
N LEU A 49 -0.83 -5.49 -25.50
CA LEU A 49 -0.86 -6.71 -24.70
C LEU A 49 0.55 -7.19 -24.34
N PHE A 50 0.67 -7.95 -23.25
CA PHE A 50 1.94 -8.55 -22.82
C PHE A 50 1.98 -10.03 -23.16
N THR A 51 3.15 -10.52 -23.53
CA THR A 51 3.37 -11.93 -23.90
C THR A 51 3.65 -12.83 -22.70
N ASP A 52 4.02 -12.25 -21.55
CA ASP A 52 4.44 -12.98 -20.37
C ASP A 52 4.18 -12.16 -19.09
N ILE A 53 4.34 -12.78 -17.92
CA ILE A 53 4.08 -12.19 -16.59
C ILE A 53 5.38 -12.14 -15.81
N PHE A 54 5.72 -10.95 -15.31
CA PHE A 54 6.83 -10.80 -14.38
C PHE A 54 6.40 -11.14 -12.95
N ILE A 55 7.15 -12.01 -12.28
CA ILE A 55 6.96 -12.33 -10.87
C ILE A 55 8.06 -11.67 -10.05
N ARG A 56 7.68 -10.76 -9.14
CA ARG A 56 8.64 -10.06 -8.26
C ARG A 56 9.34 -11.05 -7.33
N GLU A 57 10.62 -10.80 -7.07
CA GLU A 57 11.33 -11.50 -5.99
C GLU A 57 10.75 -11.09 -4.63
N ASN A 58 10.96 -11.94 -3.62
CA ASN A 58 10.62 -11.57 -2.25
C ASN A 58 11.61 -10.50 -1.76
N THR A 59 11.09 -9.46 -1.11
CA THR A 59 11.94 -8.44 -0.47
C THR A 59 12.87 -9.10 0.55
N PRO A 60 14.17 -8.74 0.56
CA PRO A 60 15.09 -9.18 1.62
C PRO A 60 14.80 -8.51 2.96
N HIS A 61 13.98 -7.44 2.97
CA HIS A 61 13.60 -6.68 4.16
C HIS A 61 12.08 -6.59 4.27
N GLY A 62 11.49 -7.42 5.14
CA GLY A 62 10.05 -7.44 5.42
C GLY A 62 9.65 -6.39 6.46
N ILE A 63 8.40 -5.90 6.41
CA ILE A 63 7.91 -4.88 7.36
C ILE A 63 7.97 -5.35 8.83
N GLU A 64 7.88 -6.67 9.04
CA GLU A 64 8.04 -7.33 10.34
C GLU A 64 9.38 -7.06 11.03
N GLU A 65 10.45 -6.74 10.29
CA GLU A 65 11.76 -6.37 10.85
C GLU A 65 11.69 -5.11 11.72
N LEU A 66 10.71 -4.24 11.46
CA LEU A 66 10.48 -3.03 12.25
C LEU A 66 9.74 -3.30 13.56
N GLY A 67 9.20 -4.52 13.75
CA GLY A 67 8.50 -4.91 14.98
C GLY A 67 7.24 -4.09 15.27
N LEU A 68 6.63 -3.51 14.23
CA LEU A 68 5.45 -2.65 14.37
C LEU A 68 4.27 -3.41 14.97
N ARG A 69 3.58 -2.76 15.91
CA ARG A 69 2.34 -3.23 16.50
C ARG A 69 1.13 -2.53 15.89
N PRO A 70 -0.05 -3.18 15.78
CA PRO A 70 -1.27 -2.56 15.27
C PRO A 70 -1.64 -1.25 15.96
N GLU A 71 -1.33 -1.11 17.24
CA GLU A 71 -1.60 0.10 18.02
C GLU A 71 -0.85 1.31 17.46
N GLN A 72 0.37 1.12 16.95
CA GLN A 72 1.16 2.20 16.35
C GLN A 72 0.52 2.71 15.05
N LEU A 73 0.06 1.79 14.18
CA LEU A 73 -0.65 2.17 12.96
C LEU A 73 -2.03 2.78 13.27
N ASN A 74 -2.71 2.27 14.28
CA ASN A 74 -3.97 2.84 14.75
C ASN A 74 -3.81 4.28 15.26
N GLU A 75 -2.72 4.57 15.96
CA GLU A 75 -2.42 5.92 16.44
C GLU A 75 -2.03 6.84 15.28
N ALA A 76 -1.13 6.40 14.41
CA ALA A 76 -0.68 7.16 13.24
C ALA A 76 -1.86 7.56 12.33
N LEU A 77 -2.81 6.64 12.13
CA LEU A 77 -3.96 6.85 11.25
C LEU A 77 -5.25 7.18 12.03
N ASN A 78 -5.16 7.68 13.27
CA ASN A 78 -6.32 7.85 14.16
C ASN A 78 -7.39 8.81 13.61
N PHE A 79 -7.00 9.72 12.71
CA PHE A 79 -7.87 10.68 12.04
C PHE A 79 -8.66 10.07 10.88
N LEU A 80 -8.33 8.85 10.46
CA LEU A 80 -9.13 8.05 9.54
C LEU A 80 -10.03 7.10 10.35
N PRO A 81 -11.29 6.94 9.95
CA PRO A 81 -12.20 6.05 10.65
C PRO A 81 -11.82 4.58 10.40
N SER A 82 -11.93 3.76 11.45
CA SER A 82 -11.66 2.31 11.39
C SER A 82 -12.78 1.53 10.72
N TYR A 83 -12.41 0.43 10.09
CA TYR A 83 -13.33 -0.61 9.65
C TYR A 83 -13.55 -1.63 10.75
N ASP A 84 -14.75 -2.22 10.78
CA ASP A 84 -15.10 -3.33 11.68
C ASP A 84 -14.72 -4.69 11.06
N LEU A 85 -14.56 -4.74 9.74
CA LEU A 85 -14.21 -5.93 8.96
C LEU A 85 -13.45 -5.53 7.70
N VAL A 86 -12.49 -6.35 7.29
CA VAL A 86 -11.83 -6.27 5.98
C VAL A 86 -12.13 -7.54 5.20
N GLU A 87 -12.58 -7.38 3.96
CA GLU A 87 -12.84 -8.46 3.02
C GLU A 87 -11.89 -8.40 1.83
N THR A 88 -11.65 -9.55 1.21
CA THR A 88 -10.97 -9.66 -0.08
C THR A 88 -11.71 -10.60 -1.02
N GLY A 89 -11.29 -10.65 -2.28
CA GLY A 89 -11.80 -11.60 -3.26
C GLY A 89 -11.73 -11.08 -4.69
N TYR A 90 -12.43 -11.80 -5.56
CA TYR A 90 -12.47 -11.59 -7.00
C TYR A 90 -13.91 -11.63 -7.52
N SER A 91 -14.25 -10.74 -8.45
CA SER A 91 -15.57 -10.67 -9.07
C SER A 91 -16.70 -10.55 -8.02
N SER A 92 -17.59 -11.56 -7.93
CA SER A 92 -18.66 -11.62 -6.93
C SER A 92 -18.30 -12.41 -5.67
N TYR A 93 -17.15 -13.08 -5.65
CA TYR A 93 -16.65 -13.80 -4.48
C TYR A 93 -16.07 -12.82 -3.47
N ARG A 94 -16.41 -13.03 -2.19
CA ARG A 94 -15.91 -12.25 -1.06
C ARG A 94 -15.66 -13.18 0.11
N GLU A 95 -14.58 -12.94 0.81
CA GLU A 95 -14.24 -13.60 2.07
C GLU A 95 -13.62 -12.61 3.05
N GLU A 96 -13.69 -12.94 4.34
CA GLU A 96 -13.01 -12.17 5.38
C GLU A 96 -11.49 -12.35 5.24
N SER A 97 -10.76 -11.24 5.24
CA SER A 97 -9.30 -11.25 5.35
C SER A 97 -8.95 -11.34 6.84
N GLU A 98 -8.75 -12.56 7.33
CA GLU A 98 -8.44 -12.80 8.74
C GLU A 98 -7.18 -12.04 9.18
N ALA A 99 -7.11 -11.66 10.46
CA ALA A 99 -6.00 -10.92 11.05
C ALA A 99 -5.62 -9.62 10.30
N THR A 100 -6.55 -9.07 9.52
CA THR A 100 -6.38 -7.83 8.75
C THR A 100 -7.23 -6.73 9.33
N PHE A 101 -6.66 -5.54 9.37
CA PHE A 101 -7.29 -4.32 9.85
C PHE A 101 -7.22 -3.25 8.78
N GLY A 102 -8.06 -2.23 8.89
CA GLY A 102 -7.98 -1.10 7.99
C GLY A 102 -8.61 0.17 8.53
N ARG A 103 -8.19 1.29 7.95
CA ARG A 103 -8.72 2.64 8.18
C ARG A 103 -8.83 3.37 6.87
N GLY A 104 -9.88 4.16 6.68
CA GLY A 104 -10.11 4.82 5.41
C GLY A 104 -11.48 5.44 5.25
N ASN A 105 -11.66 6.15 4.14
CA ASN A 105 -12.92 6.84 3.81
C ASN A 105 -13.75 6.12 2.74
N GLY A 106 -13.35 4.91 2.34
CA GLY A 106 -13.98 4.15 1.27
C GLY A 106 -13.07 4.04 0.06
N TYR A 107 -13.64 3.71 -1.09
CA TYR A 107 -12.94 3.44 -2.34
C TYR A 107 -11.82 4.46 -2.63
N GLY A 108 -10.63 3.96 -2.99
CA GLY A 108 -9.47 4.77 -3.32
C GLY A 108 -8.85 5.51 -2.13
N GLN A 109 -9.24 5.18 -0.88
CA GLN A 109 -8.87 5.93 0.32
C GLN A 109 -8.68 5.02 1.54
N ASN A 110 -8.01 3.88 1.36
CA ASN A 110 -7.85 2.88 2.41
C ASN A 110 -6.40 2.53 2.70
N PHE A 111 -6.10 2.38 3.98
CA PHE A 111 -4.95 1.65 4.48
C PHE A 111 -5.41 0.32 5.03
N PHE A 112 -4.64 -0.71 4.72
CA PHE A 112 -4.80 -2.04 5.26
C PHE A 112 -3.49 -2.49 5.88
N TRP A 113 -3.58 -3.31 6.92
CA TRP A 113 -2.43 -4.01 7.45
C TRP A 113 -2.85 -5.35 8.06
N SER A 114 -1.99 -6.35 7.92
CA SER A 114 -2.15 -7.67 8.53
C SER A 114 -1.15 -7.87 9.67
N ILE A 115 -1.46 -8.81 10.56
CA ILE A 115 -0.54 -9.24 11.62
C ILE A 115 -0.23 -10.73 11.51
N ASN A 116 0.98 -11.08 11.93
CA ASN A 116 1.38 -12.47 12.15
C ASN A 116 0.90 -13.00 13.52
N GLU A 117 1.15 -14.28 13.78
CA GLU A 117 0.76 -14.97 15.02
C GLU A 117 1.35 -14.34 16.29
N SER A 118 2.47 -13.62 16.17
CA SER A 118 3.12 -12.91 17.28
C SER A 118 2.52 -11.52 17.52
N GLY A 119 1.49 -11.13 16.77
CA GLY A 119 0.84 -9.83 16.81
C GLY A 119 1.74 -8.70 16.27
N VAL A 120 2.67 -9.02 15.38
CA VAL A 120 3.52 -8.04 14.69
C VAL A 120 2.96 -7.81 13.29
N VAL A 121 2.95 -6.57 12.84
CA VAL A 121 2.54 -6.22 11.48
C VAL A 121 3.46 -6.89 10.47
N ASN A 122 2.89 -7.63 9.51
CA ASN A 122 3.64 -8.37 8.50
C ASN A 122 3.32 -7.94 7.05
N ALA A 123 2.27 -7.14 6.83
CA ALA A 123 2.09 -6.40 5.59
C ALA A 123 1.31 -5.10 5.84
N ILE A 124 1.56 -4.08 5.00
CA ILE A 124 0.81 -2.82 4.97
C ILE A 124 0.63 -2.45 3.49
N TRP A 125 -0.61 -2.29 3.05
CA TRP A 125 -0.93 -1.93 1.67
C TRP A 125 -2.05 -0.91 1.59
N LEU A 126 -2.16 -0.27 0.44
CA LEU A 126 -3.05 0.85 0.21
C LEU A 126 -3.93 0.59 -1.01
N ASP A 127 -5.18 1.03 -0.89
CA ASP A 127 -6.02 1.38 -2.03
C ASP A 127 -6.03 2.90 -2.13
N ILE A 128 -5.29 3.44 -3.11
CA ILE A 128 -4.92 4.85 -3.19
C ILE A 128 -5.35 5.52 -4.50
N GLU A 129 -6.21 6.53 -4.36
CA GLU A 129 -6.60 7.47 -5.39
C GLU A 129 -6.22 8.89 -4.95
N VAL A 130 -5.25 9.50 -5.64
CA VAL A 130 -4.81 10.87 -5.37
C VAL A 130 -5.57 11.84 -6.27
N ALA A 131 -6.56 12.50 -5.70
CA ALA A 131 -7.35 13.54 -6.34
C ALA A 131 -7.25 14.85 -5.55
N PRO A 132 -7.56 16.03 -6.12
CA PRO A 132 -7.45 17.31 -5.43
C PRO A 132 -8.13 17.36 -4.05
N ILE A 133 -9.23 16.61 -3.87
CA ILE A 133 -9.96 16.53 -2.60
C ILE A 133 -9.33 15.58 -1.56
N THR A 134 -8.48 14.64 -1.99
CA THR A 134 -7.82 13.65 -1.11
C THR A 134 -6.34 13.95 -0.85
N MET A 135 -5.72 14.88 -1.60
CA MET A 135 -4.29 15.22 -1.49
C MET A 135 -3.84 15.52 -0.05
N ASP A 136 -4.57 16.35 0.69
CA ASP A 136 -4.20 16.72 2.07
C ASP A 136 -4.28 15.53 3.02
N MET A 137 -5.26 14.66 2.81
CA MET A 137 -5.43 13.43 3.59
C MET A 137 -4.30 12.44 3.31
N TRP A 138 -3.92 12.25 2.04
CA TRP A 138 -2.79 11.41 1.67
C TRP A 138 -1.46 11.95 2.18
N ARG A 139 -1.21 13.25 2.03
CA ARG A 139 -0.03 13.92 2.59
C ARG A 139 0.09 13.66 4.07
N LYS A 140 -0.97 13.94 4.82
CA LYS A 140 -0.99 13.75 6.27
C LYS A 140 -0.74 12.28 6.66
N SER A 141 -1.35 11.34 5.93
CA SER A 141 -1.23 9.91 6.22
C SER A 141 0.17 9.38 5.94
N LEU A 142 0.75 9.72 4.79
CA LEU A 142 2.11 9.29 4.42
C LEU A 142 3.16 9.89 5.35
N ILE A 143 3.04 11.17 5.72
CA ILE A 143 3.93 11.80 6.72
C ILE A 143 3.82 11.07 8.06
N SER A 144 2.60 10.80 8.54
CA SER A 144 2.41 10.14 9.84
C SER A 144 3.02 8.74 9.89
N LEU A 145 2.98 7.98 8.79
CA LEU A 145 3.65 6.69 8.70
C LEU A 145 5.18 6.83 8.75
N GLY A 146 5.76 7.79 8.03
CA GLY A 146 7.19 8.07 8.06
C GLY A 146 7.71 8.58 9.40
N GLU A 147 6.87 9.29 10.17
CA GLU A 147 7.17 9.68 11.56
C GLU A 147 7.09 8.47 12.53
N THR A 148 6.30 7.46 12.19
CA THR A 148 6.11 6.26 13.04
C THR A 148 7.29 5.30 12.94
N ALA A 149 7.85 5.11 11.74
CA ALA A 149 8.96 4.20 11.49
C ALA A 149 9.73 4.57 10.21
N PRO A 150 10.98 4.12 10.06
CA PRO A 150 11.75 4.32 8.83
C PRO A 150 11.20 3.42 7.71
N VAL A 151 10.20 3.92 6.99
CA VAL A 151 9.48 3.21 5.94
C VAL A 151 9.53 3.96 4.61
N LEU A 152 9.26 3.21 3.53
CA LEU A 152 9.04 3.73 2.19
C LEU A 152 7.67 3.27 1.66
N LEU A 153 7.14 3.99 0.69
CA LEU A 153 6.01 3.55 -0.15
C LEU A 153 6.56 3.00 -1.47
N ALA A 154 6.26 1.75 -1.78
CA ALA A 154 6.49 1.15 -3.08
C ALA A 154 5.16 1.08 -3.83
N ASP A 155 5.02 1.87 -4.89
CA ASP A 155 3.88 1.81 -5.81
C ASP A 155 4.32 1.13 -7.10
N TRP A 156 4.12 -0.18 -7.15
CA TRP A 156 4.55 -1.05 -8.24
C TRP A 156 3.79 -0.78 -9.54
N ASN A 157 2.57 -0.22 -9.46
CA ASN A 157 1.75 0.09 -10.62
C ASN A 157 2.34 1.20 -11.50
N CYS A 158 3.22 2.04 -10.94
CA CYS A 158 3.82 3.16 -11.65
C CYS A 158 5.33 3.31 -11.40
N SER A 159 5.98 2.26 -10.91
CA SER A 159 7.43 2.23 -10.64
C SER A 159 7.92 3.40 -9.77
N LEU A 160 7.14 3.77 -8.73
CA LEU A 160 7.49 4.83 -7.79
C LEU A 160 7.90 4.28 -6.43
N CYS A 161 9.06 4.71 -5.94
CA CYS A 161 9.59 4.35 -4.61
C CYS A 161 9.85 5.61 -3.79
N VAL A 162 9.06 5.83 -2.75
CA VAL A 162 9.01 7.10 -2.00
C VAL A 162 9.53 6.91 -0.59
N ASP A 163 10.55 7.65 -0.19
CA ASP A 163 11.02 7.66 1.20
C ASP A 163 10.06 8.46 2.07
N LEU A 164 9.32 7.78 2.97
CA LEU A 164 8.32 8.47 3.79
C LEU A 164 8.96 9.25 4.95
N THR A 165 10.25 9.06 5.22
CA THR A 165 10.99 9.89 6.18
C THR A 165 11.37 11.26 5.61
N ASN A 166 11.21 11.44 4.29
CA ASN A 166 11.51 12.67 3.58
C ASN A 166 10.21 13.32 3.05
N SER A 167 9.80 14.43 3.66
CA SER A 167 8.59 15.16 3.26
C SER A 167 8.62 15.62 1.79
N SER A 168 9.79 15.91 1.23
CA SER A 168 9.89 16.35 -0.17
C SER A 168 9.55 15.22 -1.14
N ASP A 169 9.98 13.99 -0.86
CA ASP A 169 9.65 12.82 -1.68
C ASP A 169 8.13 12.54 -1.65
N ILE A 170 7.49 12.74 -0.48
CA ILE A 170 6.03 12.62 -0.33
C ILE A 170 5.29 13.66 -1.19
N GLU A 171 5.71 14.93 -1.16
CA GLU A 171 5.07 15.97 -1.98
C GLU A 171 5.21 15.68 -3.49
N GLU A 172 6.37 15.18 -3.90
CA GLU A 172 6.62 14.81 -5.29
C GLU A 172 5.70 13.66 -5.72
N TYR A 173 5.59 12.61 -4.90
CA TYR A 173 4.68 11.49 -5.17
C TYR A 173 3.22 11.95 -5.32
N ILE A 174 2.72 12.77 -4.38
CA ILE A 174 1.34 13.26 -4.43
C ILE A 174 1.09 14.10 -5.67
N LYS A 175 2.05 14.95 -6.04
CA LYS A 175 1.97 15.78 -7.24
C LYS A 175 1.98 14.92 -8.50
N GLU A 176 2.82 13.89 -8.57
CA GLU A 176 2.90 13.02 -9.73
C GLU A 176 1.64 12.17 -9.89
N LYS A 177 1.17 11.51 -8.81
CA LYS A 177 -0.07 10.72 -8.84
C LYS A 177 -1.31 11.55 -9.17
N SER A 178 -1.35 12.83 -8.78
CA SER A 178 -2.48 13.71 -9.11
C SER A 178 -2.62 14.07 -10.60
N ARG A 179 -1.60 13.72 -11.42
CA ARG A 179 -1.57 14.00 -12.87
C ARG A 179 -1.86 12.78 -13.73
N LEU A 180 -1.77 11.58 -13.14
CA LEU A 180 -2.07 10.30 -13.79
C LEU A 180 -3.58 10.03 -13.74
#